data_AF-X1TTM9-F1
#
_entry.id   AF-X1TTM9-F1
#
_cell.length_a   1.000
_cell.length_b   1.000
_cell.length_c   1.000
_cell.angle_alpha   90.00
_cell.angle_beta   90.00
_cell.angle_gamma   90.00
#
_symmetry.space_group_name_H-M   'P 1'
#
loop_
_entity.id
_entity.type
_entity.pdbx_description
1 polymer ?
#
loop_
_entity_poly.entity_id
_entity_poly.type
_entity_poly.pdbx_seq_one_letter_code
_entity_poly.pdbx_strand_id
1 'polypeptide(L)' 'PMFQFVEDGPQLFDIVAFLKQKGFVVYDIVGHNYRPLDDALAEVDIVFVKEKGMFRSSPLFASPEQRKRQFAQPDERF' A
#
# COMPACT_ATOMS: atom_id res chain seq x y z
N PRO A 1 13.71 -6.73 -2.76
CA PRO A 1 13.84 -7.19 -1.36
C PRO A 1 13.94 -5.96 -0.45
N MET A 2 13.44 -6.04 0.79
CA MET A 2 13.82 -5.07 1.83
C MET A 2 15.09 -5.57 2.53
N PHE A 3 15.64 -4.78 3.46
CA PHE A 3 16.77 -5.23 4.25
C PHE A 3 16.38 -6.43 5.11
N GLN A 4 17.05 -7.56 4.94
CA GLN A 4 16.82 -8.76 5.75
C GLN A 4 17.54 -8.63 7.09
N PHE A 5 16.88 -8.04 8.10
CA PHE A 5 17.40 -8.02 9.47
C PHE A 5 16.87 -9.18 10.33
N VAL A 6 15.74 -9.80 9.95
CA VAL A 6 15.24 -11.04 10.57
C VAL A 6 15.80 -12.22 9.77
N GLU A 7 16.60 -13.05 10.44
CA GLU A 7 17.15 -14.28 9.86
C GLU A 7 16.01 -15.21 9.42
N ASP A 8 16.12 -15.74 8.20
CA ASP A 8 15.08 -16.57 7.53
C ASP A 8 13.68 -15.95 7.41
N GLY A 9 13.53 -14.65 7.69
CA GLY A 9 12.28 -13.92 7.52
C GLY A 9 11.88 -13.79 6.04
N PRO A 10 10.56 -13.85 5.74
CA PRO A 10 10.08 -13.72 4.37
C PRO A 10 10.44 -12.35 3.79
N GLN A 11 10.94 -12.33 2.55
CA GLN A 11 11.25 -11.10 1.86
C GLN A 11 10.00 -10.50 1.21
N LEU A 12 9.87 -9.18 1.24
CA LEU A 12 8.73 -8.46 0.65
C LEU A 12 8.41 -8.95 -0.78
N PHE A 13 9.43 -9.05 -1.62
CA PHE A 13 9.25 -9.47 -3.01
C PHE A 13 8.63 -10.87 -3.12
N ASP A 14 9.12 -11.81 -2.31
CA ASP A 14 8.64 -13.19 -2.33
C ASP A 14 7.19 -13.29 -1.87
N ILE A 15 6.80 -12.52 -0.84
CA ILE A 15 5.42 -12.43 -0.38
C ILE A 15 4.50 -11.82 -1.45
N VAL A 16 4.91 -10.72 -2.07
CA VAL A 16 4.13 -10.07 -3.14
C VAL A 16 3.98 -11.01 -4.33
N ALA A 17 5.06 -11.68 -4.76
CA ALA A 17 5.05 -12.64 -5.85
C ALA A 17 4.14 -13.85 -5.55
N PHE A 18 4.26 -14.41 -4.34
CA PHE A 18 3.43 -15.53 -3.88
C PHE A 18 1.94 -15.17 -3.84
N LEU A 19 1.59 -14.00 -3.28
CA LEU A 19 0.20 -13.55 -3.21
C LEU A 19 -0.35 -13.20 -4.60
N LYS A 20 0.49 -12.65 -5.49
CA LYS A 20 0.14 -12.41 -6.90
C LYS A 20 -0.24 -13.69 -7.61
N GLN A 21 0.52 -14.77 -7.44
CA GLN A 21 0.19 -16.08 -8.00
C GLN A 21 -1.16 -16.62 -7.50
N LYS A 22 -1.62 -16.18 -6.32
CA LYS A 22 -2.92 -16.53 -5.72
C LYS A 22 -4.05 -15.53 -6.06
N GLY A 23 -3.79 -14.59 -6.97
CA GLY A 23 -4.76 -13.60 -7.43
C GLY A 23 -5.03 -12.46 -6.44
N PHE A 24 -4.08 -12.18 -5.55
CA PHE A 24 -4.08 -11.01 -4.69
C PHE A 24 -3.06 -9.98 -5.16
N VAL A 25 -3.34 -8.70 -4.90
CA VAL A 25 -2.44 -7.58 -5.22
C VAL A 25 -2.40 -6.62 -4.05
N VAL A 26 -1.30 -5.88 -3.95
CA VAL A 26 -1.17 -4.78 -2.99
C VAL A 26 -2.27 -3.75 -3.25
N TYR A 27 -2.94 -3.35 -2.17
CA TYR A 27 -3.97 -2.31 -2.19
C TYR A 27 -3.51 -1.06 -1.45
N ASP A 28 -2.86 -1.24 -0.30
CA ASP A 28 -2.42 -0.13 0.56
C ASP A 28 -1.23 -0.53 1.44
N ILE A 29 -0.54 0.47 1.99
CA ILE A 29 0.50 0.35 3.02
C ILE A 29 0.05 1.20 4.21
N VAL A 30 -0.27 0.55 5.32
CA VAL A 30 -0.95 1.22 6.46
C VAL A 30 -0.03 1.50 7.64
N GLY A 31 1.21 1.00 7.59
CA GLY A 31 2.17 1.13 8.67
C GLY A 31 3.58 0.82 8.20
N HIS A 32 4.56 1.37 8.92
CA HIS A 32 5.97 1.09 8.72
C HIS A 32 6.77 1.28 10.01
N ASN A 33 7.86 0.53 10.16
CA ASN A 33 8.82 0.70 11.24
C ASN A 33 10.25 0.78 10.69
N TYR A 34 11.03 1.72 11.21
CA TYR A 34 12.45 1.85 10.93
C TYR A 34 13.26 1.25 12.07
N ARG A 35 14.40 0.63 11.76
CA ARG A 35 15.30 0.14 12.81
C ARG A 35 16.17 1.28 13.32
N PRO A 36 16.31 1.47 14.65
CA PRO A 36 17.11 2.56 15.20
C PRO A 36 18.63 2.47 14.92
N LEU A 37 19.13 1.32 14.46
CA LEU A 37 20.57 1.12 14.26
C LEU A 37 21.15 2.01 13.15
N ASP A 38 20.38 2.23 12.07
CA ASP A 38 20.81 2.98 10.90
C ASP A 38 19.63 3.61 10.12
N ASP A 39 18.46 3.69 10.75
CA ASP A 39 17.21 4.18 10.16
C ASP A 39 16.80 3.46 8.85
N ALA A 40 17.24 2.22 8.64
CA ALA A 40 16.73 1.41 7.54
C ALA A 40 15.28 0.95 7.79
N LEU A 41 14.47 0.91 6.73
CA LEU A 41 13.11 0.37 6.78
C LEU A 41 13.15 -1.11 7.16
N ALA A 42 12.57 -1.43 8.32
CA ALA A 42 12.58 -2.77 8.89
C ALA A 42 11.31 -3.52 8.49
N GLU A 43 10.15 -2.93 8.73
CA GLU A 43 8.85 -3.59 8.54
C GLU A 43 7.85 -2.65 7.88
N VAL A 44 6.91 -3.23 7.15
CA VAL A 44 5.74 -2.54 6.61
C VAL A 44 4.49 -3.40 6.76
N ASP A 45 3.37 -2.74 7.07
CA ASP A 45 2.06 -3.36 7.09
C ASP A 45 1.38 -3.14 5.74
N ILE A 46 1.13 -4.23 5.01
CA ILE A 46 0.60 -4.18 3.64
C ILE A 46 -0.77 -4.87 3.60
N VAL A 47 -1.75 -4.16 3.03
CA VAL A 47 -3.08 -4.70 2.74
C VAL A 47 -3.09 -5.30 1.34
N PHE A 48 -3.53 -6.56 1.24
CA PHE A 48 -3.73 -7.25 -0.03
C PHE A 48 -5.22 -7.48 -0.29
N VAL A 49 -5.65 -7.25 -1.53
CA VAL A 49 -7.03 -7.51 -1.99
C VAL A 49 -7.02 -8.41 -3.22
N LYS A 50 -8.15 -9.05 -3.54
CA LYS A 50 -8.29 -9.78 -4.80
C LYS A 50 -8.07 -8.83 -5.98
N GLU A 51 -7.25 -9.26 -6.93
CA GLU A 51 -6.95 -8.49 -8.14
C GLU A 51 -8.22 -8.14 -8.93
N LYS A 52 -9.13 -9.12 -9.01
CA LYS A 52 -10.48 -8.99 -9.55
C LYS A 52 -11.46 -9.09 -8.39
N GLY A 53 -11.67 -7.98 -7.68
CA GLY A 53 -12.54 -7.92 -6.51
C GLY A 53 -13.14 -6.53 -6.30
N MET A 54 -14.08 -6.41 -5.37
CA MET A 54 -14.86 -5.18 -5.15
C MET A 54 -13.99 -3.96 -4.79
N PHE A 55 -12.86 -4.15 -4.10
CA PHE A 55 -11.95 -3.06 -3.75
C PHE A 55 -11.21 -2.47 -4.96
N ARG A 56 -11.28 -3.11 -6.13
CA ARG A 56 -10.68 -2.64 -7.39
C ARG A 56 -11.70 -2.50 -8.52
N SER A 57 -13.00 -2.45 -8.18
CA SER A 57 -14.07 -2.39 -9.19
C SER A 57 -14.20 -1.02 -9.86
N SER A 58 -13.59 0.03 -9.30
CA SER A 58 -13.62 1.39 -9.83
C SER A 58 -12.22 1.98 -9.88
N PRO A 59 -11.78 2.53 -11.02
CA PRO A 59 -10.54 3.30 -11.10
C PRO A 59 -10.74 4.78 -10.76
N LEU A 60 -11.96 5.21 -10.40
CA LEU A 60 -12.26 6.61 -10.18
C LEU A 60 -11.59 7.10 -8.90
N PHE A 61 -10.84 8.19 -9.02
CA PHE A 61 -10.24 8.88 -7.88
C PHE A 61 -11.30 9.41 -6.90
N ALA A 62 -12.41 9.92 -7.43
CA ALA A 62 -13.52 10.49 -6.65
C ALA A 62 -14.81 10.46 -7.48
N SER A 63 -15.96 10.41 -6.81
CA SER A 63 -17.27 10.64 -7.43
C SER A 63 -17.41 12.09 -7.93
N PRO A 64 -18.32 12.38 -8.88
CA PRO A 64 -18.58 13.74 -9.33
C PRO A 64 -18.90 14.71 -8.18
N GLU A 65 -19.66 14.27 -7.17
CA GLU A 65 -20.01 15.09 -6.01
C GLU A 65 -18.81 15.34 -5.09
N GLN A 66 -17.94 14.34 -4.88
CA GLN A 66 -16.68 14.54 -4.16
C GLN A 66 -15.75 15.51 -4.91
N ARG A 67 -15.68 15.43 -6.24
CA ARG A 67 -14.90 16.37 -7.07
C ARG A 67 -15.41 17.79 -6.93
N LYS A 68 -16.73 18.00 -7.01
CA LYS A 68 -17.33 19.33 -6.79
C LYS A 68 -16.98 19.91 -5.42
N ARG A 69 -17.03 19.10 -4.35
CA ARG A 69 -16.64 19.54 -3.00
C ARG A 69 -15.17 19.92 -2.89
N GLN A 70 -14.27 19.17 -3.52
CA GLN A 70 -12.84 19.49 -3.54
C GLN A 70 -12.56 20.83 -4.22
N PHE A 71 -13.22 21.13 -5.34
CA PHE A 71 -13.05 22.43 -6.03
C PHE A 71 -13.76 23.60 -5.33
N ALA A 72 -14.72 23.33 -4.44
CA ALA A 72 -15.42 24.35 -3.67
C ALA A 72 -14.65 24.79 -2.41
N GLN A 73 -13.67 24.00 -1.96
CA GLN A 73 -12.77 24.41 -0.89
C GLN A 73 -11.54 25.11 -1.51
N PRO A 74 -11.19 26.34 -1.08
CA PRO A 74 -9.94 26.95 -1.49
C PRO A 74 -8.78 26.04 -1.07
N ASP A 75 -7.82 25.82 -1.97
CA ASP A 75 -6.65 24.98 -1.70
C ASP A 75 -5.76 25.71 -0.69
N GLU A 76 -5.83 25.35 0.59
CA GLU A 76 -4.98 25.91 1.66
C GLU A 76 -3.52 25.42 1.58
N ARG A 77 -3.16 24.71 0.50
CA ARG A 77 -1.83 24.15 0.30
C ARG A 77 -0.90 25.06 -0.49
N PHE A 78 -1.10 26.38 -0.51
CA PHE A 78 -0.06 27.39 -0.80
C PHE A 78 -0.40 28.73 -0.15
#